data_AF-A0A3B3Y0L5-F1
#
_entry.id   AF-A0A3B3Y0L5-F1
#
_cell.length_a   1.000
_cell.length_b   1.000
_cell.length_c   1.000
_cell.angle_alpha   90.00
_cell.angle_beta   90.00
_cell.angle_gamma   90.00
#
_symmetry.space_group_name_H-M   'P 1'
#
loop_
_entity.id
_entity.type
_entity.pdbx_description
1 polymer ?
#
loop_
_entity_poly.entity_id
_entity_poly.type
_entity_poly.pdbx_seq_one_letter_code
_entity_poly.pdbx_strand_id
1 'polypeptide(L)'
;RDKVYISILLLSVMCLGVSSQPITDSQRLFSIAVNRVQHLHLLAQRFFSEFESSLQTEEQRQLNKIFLQDFCNSDYIISPIDKHETQRSSVLKLLSISYRLVESWEFPSRSLSGGSGPRTQISAKLTDLKTGIMQLIKANQDVPEIFTDTSTLQLAPYGNYYQSLEADESLRRTYELLACFKKDMHKVETYLTVAKCRLSPEANCTL
;
A
#
# COMPACT_ATOMS: atom_id res chain seq x y z
N ARG A 1 52.99 -24.74 19.57
CA ARG A 1 52.35 -25.10 18.28
C ARG A 1 50.86 -25.38 18.51
N ASP A 2 50.50 -26.00 19.63
CA ASP A 2 49.13 -26.42 19.97
C ASP A 2 48.16 -25.27 20.31
N LYS A 3 48.65 -24.18 20.92
CA LYS A 3 47.81 -22.99 21.20
C LYS A 3 47.30 -22.27 19.94
N VAL A 4 48.09 -22.31 18.85
CA VAL A 4 47.71 -21.69 17.57
C VAL A 4 46.62 -22.51 16.89
N TYR A 5 46.68 -23.84 16.97
CA TYR A 5 45.63 -24.72 16.44
C TYR A 5 44.30 -24.53 17.17
N ILE A 6 44.33 -24.36 18.50
CA ILE A 6 43.11 -24.12 19.31
C ILE A 6 42.49 -22.76 18.95
N SER A 7 43.29 -21.69 18.79
CA SER A 7 42.77 -20.39 18.36
C SER A 7 42.20 -20.41 16.93
N ILE A 8 42.82 -21.15 16.00
CA ILE A 8 42.32 -21.31 14.63
C ILE A 8 41.01 -22.10 14.60
N LEU A 9 40.89 -23.15 15.43
CA LEU A 9 39.64 -23.92 15.56
C LEU A 9 38.52 -23.08 16.19
N LEU A 10 38.81 -22.25 17.18
CA LEU A 10 37.81 -21.37 17.80
C LEU A 10 37.33 -20.26 16.84
N LEU A 11 38.23 -19.73 16.01
CA LEU A 11 37.88 -18.76 14.95
C LEU A 11 37.04 -19.40 13.83
N SER A 12 37.30 -20.65 13.45
CA SER A 12 36.50 -21.34 12.42
C SER A 12 35.11 -21.73 12.91
N VAL A 13 34.95 -22.07 14.20
CA VAL A 13 33.65 -22.37 14.82
C VAL A 13 32.78 -21.12 14.96
N MET A 14 33.37 -19.94 15.22
CA MET A 14 32.63 -18.68 15.29
C MET A 14 32.15 -18.17 13.91
N CYS A 15 32.87 -18.48 12.83
CA CYS A 15 32.41 -18.15 11.47
C CYS A 15 31.28 -19.07 10.95
N LEU A 16 31.08 -20.24 11.56
CA LEU A 16 29.98 -21.14 11.21
C LEU A 16 28.65 -20.77 11.91
N GLY A 17 28.69 -19.81 12.84
CA GLY A 17 27.51 -19.33 13.58
C GLY A 17 26.74 -18.18 12.93
N VAL A 18 27.25 -17.59 11.83
CA VAL A 18 26.47 -16.62 11.05
C VAL A 18 25.61 -17.40 10.07
N SER A 19 24.51 -17.96 10.59
CA SER A 19 23.42 -18.45 9.75
C SER A 19 22.82 -17.25 9.04
N SER A 20 23.28 -16.97 7.81
CA SER A 20 22.47 -16.22 6.87
C SER A 20 21.24 -17.08 6.58
N GLN A 21 20.19 -16.93 7.37
CA GLN A 21 18.92 -17.60 7.10
C GLN A 21 18.52 -17.25 5.66
N PRO A 22 18.24 -18.23 4.80
CA PRO A 22 17.73 -17.95 3.47
C PRO A 22 16.42 -17.17 3.64
N ILE A 23 16.36 -15.97 3.06
CA ILE A 23 15.13 -15.17 3.02
C ILE A 23 14.03 -16.09 2.50
N THR A 24 13.01 -16.34 3.33
CA THR A 24 11.89 -17.19 2.89
C THR A 24 11.21 -16.55 1.70
N ASP A 25 10.65 -17.34 0.78
CA ASP A 25 9.97 -16.81 -0.42
C ASP A 25 8.89 -15.77 -0.04
N SER A 26 8.22 -15.94 1.09
CA SER A 26 7.26 -14.98 1.66
C SER A 26 7.91 -13.64 2.03
N GLN A 27 9.04 -13.63 2.72
CA GLN A 27 9.76 -12.38 3.08
C GLN A 27 10.22 -11.59 1.84
N ARG A 28 10.64 -12.31 0.79
CA ARG A 28 10.98 -11.69 -0.50
C ARG A 28 9.75 -11.05 -1.15
N LEU A 29 8.64 -11.78 -1.21
CA LEU A 29 7.38 -11.27 -1.77
C LEU A 29 6.86 -10.04 -1.00
N PHE A 30 6.95 -10.05 0.33
CA PHE A 30 6.60 -8.88 1.15
C PHE A 30 7.48 -7.67 0.82
N SER A 31 8.79 -7.88 0.68
CA SER A 31 9.71 -6.79 0.34
C SER A 31 9.41 -6.18 -1.03
N ILE A 32 9.05 -7.02 -2.01
CA ILE A 32 8.63 -6.57 -3.35
C ILE A 32 7.32 -5.77 -3.24
N ALA A 33 6.32 -6.29 -2.52
CA ALA A 33 5.02 -5.62 -2.37
C ALA A 33 5.15 -4.27 -1.64
N VAL A 34 5.91 -4.21 -0.55
CA VAL A 34 6.19 -2.97 0.20
C VAL A 34 6.89 -1.94 -0.70
N ASN A 35 7.92 -2.35 -1.45
CA ASN A 35 8.60 -1.44 -2.37
C ASN A 35 7.67 -0.90 -3.48
N ARG A 36 6.80 -1.75 -4.02
CA ARG A 36 5.82 -1.36 -5.05
C ARG A 36 4.81 -0.33 -4.53
N VAL A 37 4.24 -0.56 -3.35
CA VAL A 37 3.30 0.41 -2.76
C VAL A 37 3.98 1.70 -2.34
N GLN A 38 5.21 1.64 -1.80
CA GLN A 38 6.01 2.83 -1.49
C GLN A 38 6.19 3.71 -2.73
N HIS A 39 6.52 3.10 -3.87
CA HIS A 39 6.63 3.84 -5.12
C HIS A 39 5.28 4.46 -5.55
N LEU A 40 4.17 3.73 -5.44
CA LEU A 40 2.83 4.27 -5.72
C LEU A 40 2.47 5.44 -4.80
N HIS A 41 2.76 5.33 -3.51
CA HIS A 41 2.51 6.41 -2.54
C HIS A 41 3.38 7.65 -2.83
N LEU A 42 4.66 7.48 -3.16
CA LEU A 42 5.53 8.59 -3.58
C LEU A 42 5.02 9.28 -4.85
N LEU A 43 4.50 8.52 -5.82
CA LEU A 43 3.86 9.09 -7.00
C LEU A 43 2.59 9.86 -6.63
N ALA A 44 1.76 9.32 -5.75
CA ALA A 44 0.54 9.98 -5.27
C ALA A 44 0.85 11.31 -4.57
N GLN A 45 1.86 11.33 -3.68
CA GLN A 45 2.34 12.54 -3.02
C GLN A 45 2.81 13.58 -4.04
N ARG A 46 3.62 13.16 -5.02
CA ARG A 46 4.11 14.04 -6.08
C ARG A 46 2.96 14.65 -6.89
N PHE A 47 2.02 13.84 -7.36
CA PHE A 47 0.90 14.35 -8.16
C PHE A 47 0.01 15.31 -7.37
N PHE A 48 -0.23 15.01 -6.10
CA PHE A 48 -0.98 15.90 -5.22
C PHE A 48 -0.25 17.23 -5.02
N SER A 49 1.04 17.21 -4.70
CA SER A 49 1.84 18.43 -4.54
C SER A 49 1.97 19.24 -5.83
N GLU A 50 2.16 18.60 -6.98
CA GLU A 50 2.16 19.26 -8.29
C GLU A 50 0.82 19.96 -8.55
N PHE A 51 -0.29 19.28 -8.29
CA PHE A 51 -1.62 19.85 -8.43
C PHE A 51 -1.82 21.05 -7.50
N GLU A 52 -1.54 20.92 -6.20
CA GLU A 52 -1.66 22.02 -5.24
C GLU A 52 -0.81 23.23 -5.63
N SER A 53 0.41 23.00 -6.13
CA SER A 53 1.31 24.07 -6.57
C SER A 53 0.82 24.81 -7.83
N SER A 54 -0.07 24.20 -8.61
CA SER A 54 -0.65 24.79 -9.82
C SER A 54 -1.90 25.63 -9.55
N LEU A 55 -2.49 25.54 -8.35
CA LEU A 55 -3.69 26.27 -7.96
C LEU A 55 -3.39 27.74 -7.65
N GLN A 56 -4.35 28.62 -7.94
CA GLN A 56 -4.33 29.98 -7.46
C GLN A 56 -4.66 30.04 -5.96
N THR A 57 -4.21 31.09 -5.27
CA THR A 57 -4.35 31.20 -3.79
C THR A 57 -5.81 31.13 -3.31
N GLU A 58 -6.76 31.64 -4.10
CA GLU A 58 -8.19 31.59 -3.75
C GLU A 58 -8.79 30.19 -3.95
N GLU A 59 -8.43 29.50 -5.04
CA GLU A 59 -8.81 28.10 -5.29
C GLU A 59 -8.28 27.18 -4.18
N GLN A 60 -7.03 27.40 -3.76
CA GLN A 60 -6.41 26.64 -2.67
C GLN A 60 -7.15 26.85 -1.34
N ARG A 61 -7.58 28.08 -1.02
CA ARG A 61 -8.38 28.37 0.18
C ARG A 61 -9.75 27.70 0.15
N GLN A 62 -10.37 27.60 -1.02
CA GLN A 62 -11.67 26.94 -1.18
C GLN A 62 -11.55 25.42 -1.04
N LEU A 63 -10.55 24.80 -1.68
CA LEU A 63 -10.32 23.36 -1.62
C LEU A 63 -9.88 22.89 -0.22
N ASN A 64 -9.04 23.66 0.48
CA ASN A 64 -8.64 23.35 1.85
C ASN A 64 -9.83 23.32 2.84
N LYS A 65 -10.90 24.09 2.59
CA LYS A 65 -12.11 24.06 3.41
C LYS A 65 -12.97 22.82 3.14
N ILE A 66 -12.90 22.27 1.92
CA ILE A 66 -13.65 21.07 1.50
C ILE A 66 -13.03 19.81 2.12
N PHE A 67 -11.69 19.76 2.24
CA PHE A 67 -10.94 18.60 2.77
C PHE A 67 -11.31 18.19 4.20
N LEU A 68 -11.94 19.07 4.98
CA LEU A 68 -12.47 18.75 6.31
C LEU A 68 -13.64 17.74 6.29
N GLN A 69 -14.13 17.37 5.10
CA GLN A 69 -15.34 16.55 4.93
C GLN A 69 -15.18 15.36 3.97
N ASP A 70 -13.97 15.09 3.47
CA ASP A 70 -13.78 14.22 2.30
C ASP A 70 -14.05 12.73 2.59
N PHE A 71 -15.13 12.24 1.98
CA PHE A 71 -15.43 10.82 1.83
C PHE A 71 -14.73 10.29 0.58
N CYS A 72 -13.78 9.39 0.75
CA CYS A 72 -13.24 8.61 -0.34
C CYS A 72 -14.13 7.42 -0.62
N ASN A 73 -14.20 7.02 -1.89
CA ASN A 73 -14.89 5.80 -2.30
C ASN A 73 -14.45 4.56 -1.49
N SER A 74 -13.19 4.52 -1.08
CA SER A 74 -12.63 3.46 -0.24
C SER A 74 -13.07 3.48 1.22
N ASP A 75 -13.74 4.53 1.71
CA ASP A 75 -14.14 4.63 3.12
C ASP A 75 -15.23 3.63 3.52
N TYR A 76 -15.91 3.00 2.55
CA TYR A 76 -16.79 1.85 2.78
C TYR A 76 -16.02 0.55 3.10
N ILE A 77 -14.71 0.51 2.81
CA ILE A 77 -13.86 -0.63 3.17
C ILE A 77 -13.52 -0.52 4.65
N ILE A 78 -14.17 -1.38 5.46
CA ILE A 78 -13.91 -1.48 6.90
C ILE A 78 -12.42 -1.78 7.10
N SER A 79 -11.71 -0.81 7.66
CA SER A 79 -10.27 -0.86 7.83
C SER A 79 -9.89 -0.37 9.24
N PRO A 80 -8.76 -0.83 9.79
CA PRO A 80 -8.28 -0.35 11.08
C PRO A 80 -8.28 1.18 11.15
N ILE A 81 -8.96 1.73 12.15
CA ILE A 81 -9.14 3.18 12.25
C ILE A 81 -7.94 3.89 12.86
N ASP A 82 -7.10 3.17 13.61
CA ASP A 82 -5.94 3.72 14.29
C ASP A 82 -4.72 2.77 14.27
N LYS A 83 -3.60 3.31 14.75
CA LYS A 83 -2.31 2.59 14.86
C LYS A 83 -2.45 1.31 15.68
N HIS A 84 -3.24 1.35 16.74
CA HIS A 84 -3.36 0.25 17.69
C HIS A 84 -4.20 -0.91 17.13
N GLU A 85 -5.31 -0.63 16.45
CA GLU A 85 -6.08 -1.64 15.74
C GLU A 85 -5.27 -2.25 14.57
N THR A 86 -4.48 -1.42 13.89
CA THR A 86 -3.57 -1.89 12.83
C THR A 86 -2.54 -2.87 13.42
N GLN A 87 -1.91 -2.51 14.54
CA GLN A 87 -0.94 -3.33 15.26
C GLN A 87 -1.53 -4.59 15.91
N ARG A 88 -2.85 -4.69 16.08
CA ARG A 88 -3.54 -5.91 16.57
C ARG A 88 -4.14 -6.80 15.48
N SER A 89 -4.36 -6.28 14.27
CA SER A 89 -4.97 -7.03 13.17
C SER A 89 -4.10 -8.21 12.70
N SER A 90 -4.65 -9.33 12.24
CA SER A 90 -3.83 -10.43 11.69
C SER A 90 -3.12 -10.04 10.38
N VAL A 91 -2.05 -10.76 10.00
CA VAL A 91 -1.38 -10.57 8.69
C VAL A 91 -2.39 -10.73 7.55
N LEU A 92 -3.20 -11.78 7.59
CA LEU A 92 -4.22 -12.05 6.58
C LEU A 92 -5.25 -10.92 6.49
N LYS A 93 -5.74 -10.38 7.62
CA LYS A 93 -6.65 -9.22 7.64
C LYS A 93 -6.04 -8.00 6.95
N LEU A 94 -4.78 -7.67 7.28
CA LEU A 94 -4.06 -6.54 6.67
C LEU A 94 -3.86 -6.73 5.16
N LEU A 95 -3.51 -7.94 4.72
CA LEU A 95 -3.37 -8.26 3.29
C LEU A 95 -4.70 -8.18 2.54
N SER A 96 -5.79 -8.71 3.11
CA SER A 96 -7.12 -8.69 2.49
C SER A 96 -7.65 -7.26 2.32
N ILE A 97 -7.48 -6.41 3.34
CA ILE A 97 -7.87 -5.00 3.25
C ILE A 97 -7.00 -4.26 2.22
N SER A 98 -5.69 -4.51 2.23
CA SER A 98 -4.75 -3.95 1.24
C SER A 98 -5.15 -4.32 -0.19
N TYR A 99 -5.53 -5.58 -0.42
CA TYR A 99 -6.03 -6.05 -1.72
C TYR A 99 -7.27 -5.28 -2.16
N ARG A 100 -8.27 -5.13 -1.28
CA ARG A 100 -9.53 -4.41 -1.58
C ARG A 100 -9.30 -2.93 -1.86
N LEU A 101 -8.42 -2.28 -1.11
CA LEU A 101 -8.03 -0.89 -1.37
C LEU A 101 -7.41 -0.78 -2.77
N VAL A 102 -6.40 -1.59 -3.09
CA VAL A 102 -5.75 -1.54 -4.42
C VAL A 102 -6.73 -1.87 -5.56
N GLU A 103 -7.61 -2.86 -5.37
CA GLU A 103 -8.66 -3.23 -6.33
C GLU A 103 -9.64 -2.08 -6.60
N SER A 104 -10.05 -1.35 -5.55
CA SER A 104 -10.97 -0.20 -5.69
C SER A 104 -10.40 0.93 -6.57
N TRP A 105 -9.08 0.98 -6.73
CA TRP A 105 -8.38 1.98 -7.54
C TRP A 105 -8.19 1.59 -9.01
N GLU A 106 -8.48 0.35 -9.43
CA GLU A 106 -8.24 -0.11 -10.82
C GLU A 106 -8.97 0.73 -11.89
N PHE A 107 -10.19 1.17 -11.59
CA PHE A 107 -10.95 2.04 -12.49
C PHE A 107 -10.61 3.53 -12.30
N PRO A 108 -10.67 4.10 -11.08
CA PRO A 108 -10.38 5.52 -10.87
C PRO A 108 -8.96 5.94 -11.27
N SER A 109 -7.99 5.02 -11.26
CA SER A 109 -6.61 5.31 -11.66
C SER A 109 -6.46 5.75 -13.11
N ARG A 110 -7.43 5.46 -13.97
CA ARG A 110 -7.45 5.93 -15.36
C ARG A 110 -7.53 7.45 -15.45
N SER A 111 -8.25 8.08 -14.50
CA SER A 111 -8.39 9.54 -14.42
C SER A 111 -7.16 10.23 -13.81
N LEU A 112 -6.28 9.48 -13.13
CA LEU A 112 -4.98 9.99 -12.63
C LEU A 112 -3.96 10.22 -13.76
N SER A 113 -4.23 9.71 -14.97
CA SER A 113 -3.31 9.74 -16.11
C SER A 113 -3.25 11.08 -16.86
N GLY A 114 -3.87 12.14 -16.33
CA GLY A 114 -3.94 13.47 -16.95
C GLY A 114 -2.58 14.17 -17.03
N GLY A 115 -1.94 14.11 -18.20
CA GLY A 115 -0.70 14.82 -18.56
C GLY A 115 0.30 13.93 -19.30
N SER A 116 0.97 14.47 -20.32
CA SER A 116 1.92 13.78 -21.21
C SER A 116 3.25 13.40 -20.51
N GLY A 117 3.19 12.44 -19.58
CA GLY A 117 4.33 11.97 -18.79
C GLY A 117 4.08 10.62 -18.10
N PRO A 118 4.90 10.21 -17.10
CA PRO A 118 4.89 8.88 -16.45
C PRO A 118 3.58 8.41 -15.80
N ARG A 119 2.51 9.22 -15.88
CA ARG A 119 1.18 9.01 -15.29
C ARG A 119 0.44 7.82 -15.92
N THR A 120 0.81 7.43 -17.15
CA THR A 120 0.22 6.31 -17.90
C THR A 120 0.46 4.91 -17.30
N GLN A 121 1.32 4.80 -16.28
CA GLN A 121 1.68 3.49 -15.70
C GLN A 121 1.04 3.20 -14.34
N ILE A 122 0.23 4.09 -13.77
CA ILE A 122 -0.36 3.88 -12.43
C ILE A 122 -1.23 2.62 -12.43
N SER A 123 -2.10 2.45 -13.43
CA SER A 123 -2.97 1.28 -13.53
C SER A 123 -2.17 -0.03 -13.61
N ALA A 124 -1.09 -0.07 -14.40
CA ALA A 124 -0.23 -1.26 -14.48
C ALA A 124 0.46 -1.56 -13.13
N LYS A 125 0.98 -0.52 -12.45
CA LYS A 125 1.60 -0.67 -11.12
C LYS A 125 0.61 -1.16 -10.07
N LEU A 126 -0.64 -0.71 -10.12
CA LEU A 126 -1.72 -1.20 -9.24
C LEU A 126 -2.02 -2.68 -9.53
N THR A 127 -2.12 -3.09 -10.80
CA THR A 127 -2.31 -4.50 -11.17
C THR A 127 -1.17 -5.39 -10.67
N ASP A 128 0.07 -4.93 -10.82
CA ASP A 128 1.26 -5.65 -10.32
C ASP A 128 1.25 -5.77 -8.79
N LEU A 129 0.88 -4.70 -8.08
CA LEU A 129 0.76 -4.71 -6.63
C LEU A 129 -0.36 -5.65 -6.17
N LYS A 130 -1.56 -5.55 -6.77
CA LYS A 130 -2.72 -6.41 -6.50
C LYS A 130 -2.37 -7.90 -6.65
N THR A 131 -1.67 -8.24 -7.73
CA THR A 131 -1.20 -9.61 -7.99
C THR A 131 -0.22 -10.08 -6.92
N GLY A 132 0.73 -9.23 -6.53
CA GLY A 132 1.68 -9.54 -5.45
C GLY A 132 1.01 -9.75 -4.09
N ILE A 133 0.02 -8.92 -3.74
CA ILE A 133 -0.77 -9.07 -2.51
C ILE A 133 -1.57 -10.37 -2.54
N MET A 134 -2.18 -10.73 -3.67
CA MET A 134 -2.91 -11.99 -3.82
C MET A 134 -2.00 -13.21 -3.61
N GLN A 135 -0.76 -13.18 -4.09
CA GLN A 135 0.22 -14.25 -3.84
C GLN A 135 0.58 -14.34 -2.35
N LEU A 136 0.78 -13.19 -1.69
CA LEU A 136 1.03 -13.15 -0.26
C LEU A 136 -0.14 -13.71 0.55
N ILE A 137 -1.38 -13.40 0.16
CA ILE A 137 -2.56 -13.97 0.84
C ILE A 137 -2.53 -15.49 0.74
N LYS A 138 -2.35 -16.05 -0.46
CA LYS A 138 -2.28 -17.50 -0.68
C LYS A 138 -1.16 -18.15 0.13
N ALA A 139 -0.01 -17.48 0.26
CA ALA A 139 1.14 -17.98 1.02
C ALA A 139 0.95 -17.92 2.55
N ASN A 140 -0.03 -17.15 3.05
CA ASN A 140 -0.31 -16.96 4.48
C ASN A 140 -1.68 -17.55 4.89
N GLN A 141 -2.30 -18.38 4.06
CA GLN A 141 -3.50 -19.14 4.38
C GLN A 141 -3.10 -20.55 4.88
N ASP A 142 -3.40 -20.87 6.14
CA ASP A 142 -3.12 -22.19 6.73
C ASP A 142 -4.09 -23.29 6.24
N VAL A 143 -5.23 -22.90 5.70
CA VAL A 143 -6.24 -23.78 5.10
C VAL A 143 -6.64 -23.15 3.76
N PRO A 144 -6.80 -23.93 2.67
CA PRO A 144 -7.39 -23.43 1.43
C PRO A 144 -8.90 -23.22 1.63
N GLU A 145 -9.27 -22.28 2.52
CA GLU A 145 -10.58 -21.66 2.44
C GLU A 145 -10.59 -20.84 1.15
N ILE A 146 -11.46 -21.26 0.25
CA ILE A 146 -11.99 -20.40 -0.80
C ILE A 146 -12.32 -19.07 -0.10
N PHE A 147 -11.90 -17.96 -0.68
CA PHE A 147 -12.29 -16.60 -0.27
C PHE A 147 -13.82 -16.47 -0.24
N THR A 148 -14.49 -17.01 0.78
CA THR A 148 -15.95 -17.03 0.95
C THR A 148 -16.41 -16.10 2.06
N ASP A 149 -15.54 -15.22 2.55
CA ASP A 149 -15.98 -13.93 3.06
C ASP A 149 -15.72 -12.85 2.01
N THR A 150 -16.24 -13.12 0.81
CA THR A 150 -17.05 -12.13 0.12
C THR A 150 -18.21 -11.76 1.04
N SER A 151 -17.97 -10.95 2.06
CA SER A 151 -18.99 -9.99 2.48
C SER A 151 -19.23 -9.15 1.24
N THR A 152 -20.24 -9.59 0.49
CA THR A 152 -20.85 -8.99 -0.69
C THR A 152 -21.52 -7.69 -0.25
N LEU A 153 -20.75 -6.76 0.30
CA LEU A 153 -21.05 -5.36 0.05
C LEU A 153 -20.80 -5.19 -1.43
N GLN A 154 -21.89 -5.25 -2.21
CA GLN A 154 -21.98 -4.67 -3.54
C GLN A 154 -21.49 -3.23 -3.42
N LEU A 155 -20.17 -3.07 -3.50
CA LEU A 155 -19.53 -1.78 -3.59
C LEU A 155 -19.98 -1.25 -4.94
N ALA A 156 -20.83 -0.23 -4.90
CA ALA A 156 -21.32 0.46 -6.08
C ALA A 156 -20.13 0.69 -7.04
N PRO A 157 -20.32 0.56 -8.36
CA PRO A 157 -19.22 0.70 -9.31
C PRO A 157 -18.53 2.04 -9.04
N TYR A 158 -17.33 1.96 -8.45
CA TYR A 158 -16.52 3.10 -8.01
C TYR A 158 -16.20 4.07 -9.16
N GLY A 159 -16.57 3.72 -10.39
CA GLY A 159 -16.35 4.49 -11.60
C GLY A 159 -17.31 5.63 -11.87
N ASN A 160 -18.51 5.65 -11.30
CA ASN A 160 -19.51 6.67 -11.69
C ASN A 160 -19.32 8.03 -10.98
N TYR A 161 -18.67 8.08 -9.80
CA TYR A 161 -18.49 9.33 -9.05
C TYR A 161 -17.62 10.36 -9.79
N TYR A 162 -16.62 9.89 -10.55
CA TYR A 162 -15.66 10.75 -11.23
C TYR A 162 -16.09 11.16 -12.66
N GLN A 163 -17.28 10.74 -13.13
CA GLN A 163 -17.64 10.79 -14.55
C GLN A 163 -18.76 11.77 -14.92
N SER A 164 -19.44 12.39 -13.95
CA SER A 164 -20.58 13.30 -14.20
C SER A 164 -20.33 14.71 -13.66
N LEU A 165 -20.53 15.74 -14.51
CA LEU A 165 -20.70 17.20 -14.21
C LEU A 165 -19.50 18.15 -14.45
N GLU A 166 -19.87 19.44 -14.58
CA GLU A 166 -19.25 20.58 -15.28
C GLU A 166 -17.86 21.04 -14.79
N ALA A 167 -17.24 21.98 -15.52
CA ALA A 167 -15.84 22.36 -15.40
C ALA A 167 -15.38 22.89 -14.04
N ASP A 168 -16.25 23.54 -13.25
CA ASP A 168 -15.88 24.04 -11.90
C ASP A 168 -15.85 22.89 -10.86
N GLU A 169 -16.60 21.81 -11.09
CA GLU A 169 -16.45 20.56 -10.33
C GLU A 169 -15.16 19.81 -10.67
N SER A 170 -14.47 20.16 -11.77
CA SER A 170 -13.28 19.42 -12.21
C SER A 170 -12.10 19.60 -11.26
N LEU A 171 -11.85 20.82 -10.75
CA LEU A 171 -10.75 21.07 -9.80
C LEU A 171 -10.98 20.36 -8.48
N ARG A 172 -12.20 20.47 -7.94
CA ARG A 172 -12.60 19.76 -6.72
C ARG A 172 -12.49 18.25 -6.89
N ARG A 173 -12.98 17.71 -8.00
CA ARG A 173 -12.91 16.27 -8.29
C ARG A 173 -11.47 15.79 -8.45
N THR A 174 -10.62 16.55 -9.14
CA THR A 174 -9.20 16.22 -9.28
C THR A 174 -8.51 16.26 -7.93
N TYR A 175 -8.81 17.26 -7.10
CA TYR A 175 -8.32 17.35 -5.73
C TYR A 175 -8.74 16.14 -4.90
N GLU A 176 -10.05 15.82 -4.85
CA GLU A 176 -10.60 14.66 -4.14
C GLU A 176 -9.96 13.34 -4.62
N LEU A 177 -9.86 13.13 -5.93
CA LEU A 177 -9.26 11.93 -6.52
C LEU A 177 -7.79 11.77 -6.10
N LEU A 178 -6.99 12.84 -6.19
CA LEU A 178 -5.57 12.81 -5.82
C LEU A 178 -5.39 12.65 -4.31
N ALA A 179 -6.21 13.35 -3.51
CA ALA A 179 -6.20 13.26 -2.06
C ALA A 179 -6.53 11.84 -1.59
N CYS A 180 -7.60 11.26 -2.13
CA CYS A 180 -8.03 9.90 -1.83
C CYS A 180 -6.98 8.87 -2.26
N PHE A 181 -6.39 9.02 -3.45
CA PHE A 181 -5.35 8.11 -3.92
C PHE A 181 -4.13 8.14 -2.99
N LYS A 182 -3.70 9.35 -2.60
CA LYS A 182 -2.61 9.53 -1.63
C LYS A 182 -2.94 8.90 -0.28
N LYS A 183 -4.14 9.15 0.26
CA LYS A 183 -4.63 8.58 1.54
C LYS A 183 -4.58 7.05 1.52
N ASP A 184 -5.11 6.45 0.46
CA ASP A 184 -5.24 5.00 0.39
C ASP A 184 -3.91 4.30 0.13
N MET A 185 -3.04 4.86 -0.71
CA MET A 185 -1.71 4.28 -0.92
C MET A 185 -0.87 4.33 0.36
N HIS A 186 -1.00 5.39 1.17
CA HIS A 186 -0.39 5.45 2.50
C HIS A 186 -0.94 4.38 3.46
N LYS A 187 -2.26 4.14 3.46
CA LYS A 187 -2.88 3.06 4.25
C LYS A 187 -2.33 1.69 3.83
N VAL A 188 -2.29 1.40 2.52
CA VAL A 188 -1.76 0.13 2.00
C VAL A 188 -0.28 -0.03 2.36
N GLU A 189 0.53 1.02 2.23
CA GLU A 189 1.94 1.00 2.65
C GLU A 189 2.07 0.64 4.14
N THR A 190 1.28 1.29 4.99
CA THR A 190 1.26 1.03 6.43
C THR A 190 0.91 -0.43 6.71
N TYR A 191 -0.16 -0.94 6.13
CA TYR A 191 -0.62 -2.31 6.34
C TYR A 191 0.39 -3.36 5.87
N LEU A 192 0.98 -3.19 4.68
CA LEU A 192 1.98 -4.12 4.17
C LEU A 192 3.28 -4.07 4.97
N THR A 193 3.68 -2.89 5.45
CA THR A 193 4.86 -2.74 6.32
C THR A 193 4.65 -3.44 7.66
N VAL A 194 3.50 -3.22 8.31
CA VAL A 194 3.15 -3.89 9.57
C VAL A 194 3.08 -5.40 9.38
N ALA A 195 2.44 -5.88 8.30
CA ALA A 195 2.35 -7.30 7.99
C ALA A 195 3.74 -7.94 7.78
N LYS A 196 4.63 -7.28 7.02
CA LYS A 196 6.01 -7.72 6.82
C LYS A 196 6.77 -7.83 8.15
N CYS A 197 6.66 -6.82 9.01
CA CYS A 197 7.35 -6.79 10.31
C CYS A 197 6.93 -7.92 11.24
N ARG A 198 5.67 -8.39 11.17
CA ARG A 198 5.21 -9.52 11.99
C ARG A 198 5.82 -10.87 11.59
N LEU A 199 6.16 -11.05 10.32
CA LEU A 199 6.72 -12.31 9.80
C LEU A 199 8.26 -12.32 9.78
N SER A 200 8.89 -11.20 10.10
CA SER A 200 10.35 -11.08 10.17
C SER A 200 10.72 -10.19 11.35
N PRO A 201 10.80 -10.75 12.58
CA PRO A 201 11.14 -10.00 13.79
C PRO A 201 12.57 -9.42 13.76
N GLU A 202 13.42 -9.95 12.88
CA GLU A 202 14.82 -9.53 12.67
C GLU A 202 14.93 -8.26 11.81
N ALA A 203 13.86 -7.89 11.10
CA ALA A 203 13.78 -6.55 10.52
C ALA A 203 13.61 -5.57 11.69
N ASN A 204 14.54 -4.64 11.87
CA ASN A 204 14.47 -3.55 12.86
C ASN A 204 13.25 -2.63 12.59
N CYS A 205 12.05 -3.16 12.82
CA CYS A 205 10.80 -2.50 12.60
C CYS A 205 10.45 -1.69 13.85
N THR A 206 10.62 -0.37 13.75
CA THR A 206 10.02 0.55 14.71
C THR A 206 8.57 0.79 14.27
N LEU A 207 7.63 0.10 14.94
CA LEU A 207 6.18 0.18 14.66
C LEU A 207 5.50 1.38 15.30
#